data_AF-A0A8S2RKS1-F1
#
_entry.id   AF-A0A8S2RKS1-F1
#
_cell.length_a   1.000
_cell.length_b   1.000
_cell.length_c   1.000
_cell.angle_alpha   90.00
_cell.angle_beta   90.00
_cell.angle_gamma   90.00
#
_symmetry.space_group_name_H-M   'P 1'
#
loop_
_entity.id
_entity.type
_entity.pdbx_description
1 polymer ?
#
loop_
_entity_poly.entity_id
_entity_poly.type
_entity_poly.pdbx_seq_one_letter_code
_entity_poly.pdbx_strand_id
1 'polypeptide(L)'
;VASSLVDLSLSYSPTVTSQKTRHDLHYQASIISEAKKFNLNDCVGLQIHTVDRTNTDAKLLPCLIIEKLEKDGKITFKLACEYGKLEIPYSIEHVVDLKMVCPEALKHIVI
;
A
#
# COMPACT_ATOMS: atom_id res chain seq x y z
N VAL A 1 -25.31 -52.40 29.70
CA VAL A 1 -24.92 -51.16 30.43
C VAL A 1 -23.43 -51.01 30.18
N ALA A 2 -23.06 -50.22 29.15
CA ALA A 2 -22.38 -48.92 29.31
C ALA A 2 -21.02 -49.06 30.04
N SER A 3 -19.87 -48.53 29.63
CA SER A 3 -19.47 -47.52 28.64
C SER A 3 -17.92 -47.46 28.65
N SER A 4 -17.31 -46.98 27.57
CA SER A 4 -16.10 -46.09 27.57
C SER A 4 -14.77 -46.62 28.14
N LEU A 5 -13.57 -46.24 27.68
CA LEU A 5 -13.09 -45.30 26.66
C LEU A 5 -11.64 -45.71 26.31
N VAL A 6 -11.31 -45.47 25.05
CA VAL A 6 -10.01 -45.53 24.37
C VAL A 6 -8.84 -44.90 25.14
N ASP A 7 -7.70 -45.62 25.18
CA ASP A 7 -6.40 -45.05 25.51
C ASP A 7 -5.75 -44.45 24.25
N LEU A 8 -5.23 -43.25 24.42
CA LEU A 8 -4.93 -42.27 23.40
C LEU A 8 -3.43 -42.32 23.09
N SER A 9 -3.05 -42.90 21.96
CA SER A 9 -1.71 -42.68 21.38
C SER A 9 -1.80 -42.40 19.88
N LEU A 10 -2.49 -41.32 19.53
CA LEU A 10 -2.29 -40.70 18.23
C LEU A 10 -1.06 -39.78 18.30
N SER A 11 0.00 -40.22 17.64
CA SER A 11 1.14 -39.40 17.26
C SER A 11 0.68 -38.15 16.51
N TYR A 12 0.70 -37.02 17.20
CA TYR A 12 0.42 -35.72 16.61
C TYR A 12 1.57 -35.34 15.66
N SER A 13 1.42 -35.67 14.39
CA SER A 13 2.19 -35.03 13.32
C SER A 13 1.51 -33.72 12.97
N PRO A 14 2.13 -32.55 13.19
CA PRO A 14 1.54 -31.29 12.78
C PRO A 14 1.71 -31.14 11.27
N THR A 15 0.71 -31.56 10.50
CA THR A 15 0.51 -31.14 9.10
C THR A 15 -0.11 -29.74 9.08
N VAL A 16 0.66 -28.72 9.45
CA VAL A 16 0.22 -27.33 9.33
C VAL A 16 1.36 -26.48 8.75
N THR A 17 1.60 -26.54 7.44
CA THR A 17 2.09 -25.39 6.62
C THR A 17 2.33 -25.84 5.17
N SER A 18 1.47 -25.47 4.22
CA SER A 18 1.90 -25.47 2.80
C SER A 18 1.04 -24.66 1.82
N GLN A 19 -0.02 -23.96 2.26
CA GLN A 19 -0.87 -23.20 1.32
C GLN A 19 -0.98 -21.70 1.62
N LYS A 20 -0.60 -21.24 2.83
CA LYS A 20 -0.68 -19.82 3.22
C LYS A 20 0.48 -18.96 2.68
N THR A 21 1.54 -19.55 2.13
CA THR A 21 2.79 -18.84 1.85
C THR A 21 2.97 -18.35 0.40
N ARG A 22 2.25 -18.91 -0.58
CA ARG A 22 2.51 -18.58 -2.01
C ARG A 22 1.74 -17.35 -2.52
N HIS A 23 0.51 -17.14 -2.08
CA HIS A 23 -0.29 -15.98 -2.52
C HIS A 23 0.23 -14.67 -1.92
N ASP A 24 0.59 -14.67 -0.62
CA ASP A 24 1.14 -13.47 0.02
C ASP A 24 2.48 -13.04 -0.60
N LEU A 25 3.37 -13.99 -0.92
CA LEU A 25 4.64 -13.68 -1.57
C LEU A 25 4.45 -13.11 -3.00
N HIS A 26 3.54 -13.67 -3.77
CA HIS A 26 3.26 -13.19 -5.12
C HIS A 26 2.60 -11.80 -5.11
N TYR A 27 1.69 -11.55 -4.17
CA TYR A 27 1.08 -10.24 -3.97
C TYR A 27 2.13 -9.19 -3.62
N GLN A 28 3.00 -9.46 -2.65
CA GLN A 28 4.06 -8.52 -2.25
C GLN A 28 5.04 -8.24 -3.40
N ALA A 29 5.42 -9.27 -4.18
CA ALA A 29 6.25 -9.09 -5.36
C ALA A 29 5.58 -8.19 -6.42
N SER A 30 4.27 -8.35 -6.63
CA SER A 30 3.48 -7.50 -7.54
C SER A 30 3.46 -6.05 -7.08
N ILE A 31 3.20 -5.81 -5.79
CA ILE A 31 3.16 -4.47 -5.18
C ILE A 31 4.51 -3.75 -5.33
N ILE A 32 5.62 -4.45 -5.07
CA ILE A 32 6.97 -3.91 -5.24
C ILE A 32 7.24 -3.59 -6.71
N SER A 33 6.85 -4.48 -7.63
CA SER A 33 7.01 -4.27 -9.07
C SER A 33 6.27 -3.01 -9.55
N GLU A 34 5.04 -2.79 -9.09
CA GLU A 34 4.28 -1.58 -9.40
C GLU A 34 4.95 -0.33 -8.81
N ALA A 35 5.37 -0.37 -7.55
CA ALA A 35 6.05 0.75 -6.90
C ALA A 35 7.39 1.12 -7.59
N LYS A 36 8.02 0.18 -8.30
CA LYS A 36 9.24 0.44 -9.08
C LYS A 36 8.99 1.30 -10.32
N LYS A 37 7.77 1.31 -10.87
CA LYS A 37 7.42 2.09 -12.07
C LYS A 37 7.31 3.61 -11.83
N PHE A 38 7.32 4.03 -10.57
CA PHE A 38 7.26 5.44 -10.18
C PHE A 38 8.66 6.04 -10.03
N ASN A 39 8.82 7.23 -10.60
CA ASN A 39 10.02 8.05 -10.59
C ASN A 39 9.80 9.31 -9.74
N LEU A 40 10.90 10.01 -9.44
CA LEU A 40 10.82 11.34 -8.86
C LEU A 40 10.06 12.28 -9.81
N ASN A 41 9.30 13.19 -9.22
CA ASN A 41 8.40 14.13 -9.90
C ASN A 41 7.23 13.50 -10.67
N ASP A 42 7.03 12.18 -10.56
CA ASP A 42 5.79 11.58 -11.05
C ASP A 42 4.61 12.11 -10.23
N CYS A 43 3.51 12.33 -10.94
CA CYS A 43 2.28 12.83 -10.36
C CYS A 43 1.41 11.68 -9.87
N VAL A 44 0.99 11.76 -8.62
CA VAL A 44 0.17 10.74 -7.96
C VAL A 44 -0.98 11.39 -7.22
N GLY A 45 -2.06 10.64 -7.01
CA GLY A 45 -3.19 11.04 -6.18
C GLY A 45 -3.17 10.28 -4.87
N LEU A 46 -3.14 11.00 -3.75
CA LEU A 46 -3.36 10.42 -2.43
C LEU A 46 -4.86 10.38 -2.15
N GLN A 47 -5.41 9.21 -1.84
CA GLN A 47 -6.82 9.12 -1.48
C GLN A 47 -7.05 9.78 -0.12
N ILE A 48 -7.86 10.84 -0.10
CA ILE A 48 -8.25 11.55 1.12
C ILE A 48 -9.74 11.35 1.36
N HIS A 49 -10.08 11.03 2.61
CA HIS A 49 -11.46 11.10 3.06
C HIS A 49 -11.76 12.55 3.45
N THR A 50 -12.36 13.33 2.54
CA THR A 50 -13.01 14.57 2.96
C THR A 50 -14.27 14.21 3.71
N VAL A 51 -14.24 14.35 5.03
CA VAL A 51 -15.41 14.12 5.88
C VAL A 51 -16.27 15.38 5.87
N ASP A 52 -16.90 15.68 4.73
CA ASP A 52 -17.99 16.66 4.71
C ASP A 52 -19.29 15.92 5.01
N ARG A 53 -20.12 16.47 5.91
CA ARG A 53 -21.39 15.85 6.34
C ARG A 53 -22.37 15.52 5.20
N THR A 54 -22.11 16.02 4.00
CA THR A 54 -22.91 15.86 2.78
C THR A 54 -22.14 15.28 1.60
N ASN A 55 -20.83 15.04 1.73
CA ASN A 55 -19.99 14.55 0.62
C ASN A 55 -19.08 13.42 1.09
N THR A 56 -19.48 12.19 0.77
CA THR A 56 -18.75 10.94 1.08
C THR A 56 -17.85 10.48 -0.07
N ASP A 57 -17.74 11.26 -1.14
CA ASP A 57 -16.96 10.84 -2.30
C ASP A 57 -15.47 10.95 -1.96
N ALA A 58 -14.74 9.85 -2.19
CA ALA A 58 -13.30 9.83 -2.01
C ALA A 58 -12.67 10.84 -2.97
N LYS A 59 -12.01 11.87 -2.42
CA LYS A 59 -11.26 12.84 -3.21
C LYS A 59 -9.81 12.40 -3.31
N LEU A 60 -9.21 12.60 -4.47
CA LEU A 60 -7.78 12.44 -4.64
C LEU A 60 -7.12 13.79 -4.39
N LEU A 61 -6.15 13.82 -3.48
CA LEU A 61 -5.23 14.94 -3.31
C LEU A 61 -4.07 14.74 -4.29
N PRO A 62 -3.92 15.60 -5.31
CA PRO A 62 -2.81 15.49 -6.24
C PRO A 62 -1.49 15.86 -5.55
N CYS A 63 -0.46 15.05 -5.79
CA CYS A 63 0.87 15.17 -5.22
C CYS A 63 1.96 14.82 -6.24
N LEU A 64 3.18 15.30 -6.01
CA LEU A 64 4.41 14.89 -6.67
C LEU A 64 5.22 13.98 -5.76
N ILE A 65 5.87 12.97 -6.34
CA ILE A 65 6.86 12.17 -5.62
C ILE A 65 8.16 12.97 -5.49
N ILE A 66 8.53 13.28 -4.25
CA ILE A 66 9.74 14.07 -3.97
C ILE A 66 10.90 13.20 -3.51
N GLU A 67 10.60 12.03 -2.96
CA GLU A 67 11.60 11.09 -2.50
C GLU A 67 11.05 9.67 -2.58
N LYS A 68 11.92 8.72 -2.96
CA LYS A 68 11.62 7.29 -2.98
C LYS A 68 12.53 6.58 -1.97
N LEU A 69 11.92 5.93 -0.99
CA LEU A 69 12.59 5.23 0.09
C LEU A 69 12.34 3.74 -0.05
N GLU A 70 13.41 2.95 -0.10
CA GLU A 70 13.35 1.49 -0.08
C GLU A 70 13.99 0.98 1.21
N LYS A 71 13.19 0.31 2.05
CA LYS A 71 13.64 -0.26 3.33
C LYS A 71 12.96 -1.59 3.58
N ASP A 72 13.73 -2.62 3.95
CA ASP A 72 13.23 -3.97 4.26
C ASP A 72 12.37 -4.57 3.13
N GLY A 73 12.73 -4.30 1.88
CA GLY A 73 11.97 -4.76 0.70
C GLY A 73 10.64 -4.02 0.46
N LYS A 74 10.34 -2.97 1.23
CA LYS A 74 9.17 -2.11 1.06
C LYS A 74 9.58 -0.79 0.44
N ILE A 75 8.82 -0.36 -0.57
CA ILE A 75 8.99 0.95 -1.20
C ILE A 75 7.94 1.91 -0.65
N THR A 76 8.38 3.11 -0.28
CA THR A 76 7.53 4.21 0.17
C THR A 76 7.95 5.52 -0.48
N PHE A 77 7.04 6.48 -0.51
CA PHE A 77 7.19 7.75 -1.21
C PHE A 77 6.97 8.90 -0.25
N LYS A 78 7.89 9.88 -0.23
CA LYS A 78 7.53 11.21 0.29
C LYS A 78 6.89 12.00 -0.83
N LEU A 79 5.85 12.74 -0.46
CA LEU A 79 4.99 13.44 -1.40
C LEU A 79 4.97 14.94 -1.09
N ALA A 80 4.77 15.76 -2.11
CA ALA A 80 4.45 17.18 -1.97
C ALA A 80 3.20 17.50 -2.77
N CYS A 81 2.29 18.28 -2.18
CA CYS A 81 1.09 18.79 -2.84
C CYS A 81 1.16 20.33 -2.93
N GLU A 82 0.12 20.96 -3.48
CA GLU A 82 0.03 22.43 -3.59
C GLU A 82 0.17 23.16 -2.24
N TYR A 83 -0.09 22.47 -1.13
CA TYR A 83 0.02 23.00 0.23
C TYR A 83 1.39 22.78 0.88
N GLY A 84 2.30 22.03 0.23
CA GLY A 84 3.64 21.75 0.72
C GLY A 84 3.98 20.26 0.82
N LYS A 85 5.04 19.96 1.56
CA LYS A 85 5.56 18.58 1.74
C LYS A 85 4.73 17.85 2.79
N LEU A 86 4.30 16.62 2.49
CA LEU A 86 3.65 15.75 3.47
C LEU A 86 4.70 15.12 4.37
N GLU A 87 4.47 15.15 5.69
CA GLU A 87 5.44 14.68 6.69
C GLU A 87 5.61 13.15 6.69
N ILE A 88 4.57 12.42 6.29
CA ILE A 88 4.49 10.96 6.40
C ILE A 88 4.83 10.33 5.05
N PRO A 89 5.63 9.25 4.99
CA PRO A 89 5.84 8.48 3.77
C PRO A 89 4.66 7.55 3.47
N TYR A 90 4.27 7.43 2.21
CA TYR A 90 3.14 6.64 1.74
C TYR A 90 3.60 5.42 0.92
N SER A 91 2.94 4.27 1.09
CA SER A 91 3.15 3.11 0.21
C SER A 91 2.33 3.22 -1.08
N ILE A 92 2.66 2.37 -2.05
CA ILE A 92 1.95 2.30 -3.35
C ILE A 92 0.44 2.05 -3.21
N GLU A 93 0.01 1.35 -2.16
CA GLU A 93 -1.40 1.04 -1.89
C GLU A 93 -2.24 2.29 -1.57
N HIS A 94 -1.59 3.39 -1.16
CA HIS A 94 -2.27 4.65 -0.82
C HIS A 94 -2.29 5.65 -1.99
N VAL A 95 -1.57 5.37 -3.07
CA VAL A 95 -1.39 6.32 -4.17
C VAL A 95 -1.98 5.78 -5.47
N VAL A 96 -2.53 6.70 -6.26
CA VAL A 96 -3.09 6.45 -7.58
C VAL A 96 -2.21 7.14 -8.61
N ASP A 97 -1.89 6.49 -9.73
CA ASP A 97 -1.13 7.12 -10.81
C ASP A 97 -1.96 8.24 -11.45
N LEU A 98 -1.44 9.47 -11.44
CA LEU A 98 -2.04 10.64 -12.06
C LEU A 98 -1.13 11.29 -13.12
N LYS A 99 -0.12 10.58 -13.65
CA LYS A 99 0.83 11.13 -14.65
C LYS A 99 0.15 11.76 -15.86
N MET A 100 -0.97 11.20 -16.30
CA MET A 100 -1.73 11.68 -17.47
C MET A 100 -2.64 12.88 -17.17
N VAL A 101 -2.91 13.16 -15.90
CA VAL A 101 -3.88 14.18 -15.45
C VAL A 101 -3.28 15.09 -14.37
N CYS A 102 -1.96 15.28 -14.40
CA CYS A 102 -1.28 16.04 -13.37
C CYS A 102 -1.70 17.52 -13.38
N PRO A 103 -2.24 18.06 -12.27
CA PRO A 103 -2.66 19.45 -12.22
C PRO A 103 -1.50 20.43 -12.47
N GLU A 104 -1.79 21.54 -13.15
CA GLU A 104 -0.78 22.55 -13.45
C GLU A 104 -0.20 23.20 -12.18
N ALA A 105 -1.01 23.34 -11.13
CA ALA A 105 -0.57 23.87 -9.83
C ALA A 105 0.63 23.11 -9.24
N LEU A 106 0.74 21.79 -9.52
CA LEU A 106 1.87 21.00 -9.05
C LEU A 106 3.15 21.21 -9.86
N LYS A 107 3.06 21.59 -11.14
CA LYS A 107 4.23 21.76 -12.03
C LYS A 107 5.16 22.89 -11.58
N HIS A 108 4.65 23.81 -10.77
CA HIS A 108 5.37 24.98 -10.28
C HIS A 108 5.93 24.78 -8.86
N ILE A 109 5.69 23.63 -8.22
CA ILE A 109 6.23 23.35 -6.90
C ILE A 109 7.72 23.08 -7.06
N VAL A 110 8.54 24.06 -6.67
CA VAL A 110 9.98 23.90 -6.51
C VAL A 110 10.21 23.23 -5.16
N ILE A 111 10.74 22.01 -5.19
CA ILE A 111 10.91 21.13 -4.02
C ILE A 111 12.35 21.18 -3.51
#